data_AF-A0A2R6CMF1-F1
#
_entry.id   AF-A0A2R6CMF1-F1
#
_cell.length_a   1.000
_cell.length_b   1.000
_cell.length_c   1.000
_cell.angle_alpha   90.00
_cell.angle_beta   90.00
_cell.angle_gamma   90.00
#
_symmetry.space_group_name_H-M   'P 1'
#
loop_
_entity.id
_entity.type
_entity.pdbx_description
1 polymer ?
#
loop_
_entity_poly.entity_id
_entity_poly.type
_entity_poly.pdbx_seq_one_letter_code
_entity_poly.pdbx_strand_id
1 'polypeptide(L)'
;MTELTRRTVLLSTAALGAAGLAGCVGDSDDNAGNGGADTGDDNGTENSASDGSSGNDPGDSIVTLETVDTDCAQGDHDTASIDRGEDVVTVLGTTPAPNPCQEAVLAEWTIGEESFTLVIDVADATESDACQDCVGKVEYEARIDVDDPSMISEGTVRHVEGGSHSVAVGSGSDEAGGRDEGGAASVSDASIETVDASCGGGTEHERLVAVSRTAGGVTIDGVLQTSNPCHRAVLTGVAVTDGRLTVDVAAESTLGEGEVCVQCVGAVQYTVDVELSNADALTGVTVSHPDGEQFSFDADDLDSG
;
A
#
# COMPACT_ATOMS: atom_id res chain seq x y z
N MET A 1 -28.67 -12.67 -36.81
CA MET A 1 -28.56 -12.60 -35.34
C MET A 1 -28.57 -14.02 -34.83
N THR A 2 -27.38 -14.52 -34.52
CA THR A 2 -27.14 -15.85 -33.98
C THR A 2 -25.99 -15.70 -33.01
N GLU A 3 -26.32 -15.88 -31.73
CA GLU A 3 -25.42 -15.89 -30.59
C GLU A 3 -24.31 -16.94 -30.80
N LEU A 4 -23.08 -16.62 -30.36
CA LEU A 4 -22.02 -17.63 -30.22
C LEU A 4 -21.47 -17.59 -28.80
N THR A 5 -21.77 -18.68 -28.12
CA THR A 5 -21.57 -18.99 -26.71
C THR A 5 -20.10 -19.25 -26.35
N ARG A 6 -19.72 -18.85 -25.15
CA ARG A 6 -18.48 -19.25 -24.44
C ARG A 6 -18.37 -20.78 -24.35
N ARG A 7 -17.27 -21.36 -24.88
CA ARG A 7 -16.50 -22.51 -24.32
C ARG A 7 -15.57 -23.14 -25.38
N THR A 8 -14.36 -23.51 -24.93
CA THR A 8 -13.45 -24.54 -25.47
C THR A 8 -12.34 -24.05 -26.39
N VAL A 9 -11.11 -23.87 -25.85
CA VAL A 9 -9.90 -24.59 -26.32
C VAL A 9 -8.91 -24.69 -25.14
N LEU A 10 -8.85 -25.87 -24.52
CA LEU A 10 -7.64 -26.38 -23.89
C LEU A 10 -6.81 -27.10 -24.98
N LEU A 11 -5.50 -27.19 -24.75
CA LEU A 11 -4.47 -28.08 -25.34
C LEU A 11 -3.35 -27.34 -26.08
N SER A 12 -2.18 -27.24 -25.44
CA SER A 12 -0.87 -27.31 -26.10
C SER A 12 0.20 -27.74 -25.10
N THR A 13 0.46 -29.05 -25.09
CA THR A 13 1.53 -29.75 -24.37
C THR A 13 2.77 -29.85 -25.26
N ALA A 14 3.97 -29.51 -24.77
CA ALA A 14 5.31 -29.98 -25.19
C ALA A 14 6.38 -29.00 -24.64
N ALA A 15 7.58 -29.34 -24.19
CA ALA A 15 8.36 -30.57 -24.23
C ALA A 15 9.40 -30.57 -23.08
N LEU A 16 9.76 -31.77 -22.63
CA LEU A 16 10.87 -32.08 -21.72
C LEU A 16 12.23 -31.79 -22.37
N GLY A 17 13.13 -31.15 -21.64
CA GLY A 17 14.57 -31.07 -21.95
C GLY A 17 15.39 -31.39 -20.71
N ALA A 18 16.12 -32.52 -20.75
CA ALA A 18 17.05 -32.98 -19.72
C ALA A 18 18.51 -32.84 -20.18
N ALA A 19 19.42 -32.91 -19.19
CA ALA A 19 20.90 -32.92 -19.21
C ALA A 19 21.57 -31.55 -18.99
N GLY A 20 22.58 -31.39 -18.13
CA GLY A 20 23.43 -32.40 -17.52
C GLY A 20 24.29 -31.92 -16.33
N LEU A 21 25.03 -32.88 -15.81
CA LEU A 21 25.82 -32.88 -14.57
C LEU A 21 27.23 -32.28 -14.76
N ALA A 22 27.67 -31.47 -13.81
CA ALA A 22 29.05 -31.30 -13.33
C ALA A 22 28.94 -30.59 -11.96
N GLY A 23 29.42 -31.08 -10.82
CA GLY A 23 30.65 -31.81 -10.57
C GLY A 23 31.72 -30.84 -10.08
N CYS A 24 31.69 -30.45 -8.79
CA CYS A 24 32.87 -29.92 -8.13
C CYS A 24 33.03 -30.59 -6.76
N VAL A 25 34.21 -31.15 -6.58
CA VAL A 25 34.66 -32.04 -5.51
C VAL A 25 35.96 -31.44 -4.97
N GLY A 26 36.20 -31.57 -3.66
CA GLY A 26 37.47 -31.23 -2.98
C GLY A 26 37.50 -29.80 -2.44
N ASP A 27 38.04 -29.50 -1.27
CA ASP A 27 39.12 -30.20 -0.57
C ASP A 27 39.04 -29.96 0.94
N SER A 28 39.45 -30.98 1.70
CA SER A 28 39.61 -30.94 3.16
C SER A 28 40.97 -30.35 3.51
N ASP A 29 41.03 -29.35 4.39
CA ASP A 29 42.27 -28.99 5.09
C ASP A 29 42.06 -29.02 6.61
N ASP A 30 42.57 -30.09 7.19
CA ASP A 30 42.86 -30.22 8.61
C ASP A 30 44.06 -29.33 8.95
N ASN A 31 43.91 -28.33 9.83
CA ASN A 31 45.07 -27.67 10.45
C ASN A 31 44.99 -27.73 11.98
N ALA A 32 45.51 -28.84 12.51
CA ALA A 32 45.88 -28.99 13.91
C ALA A 32 47.24 -28.30 14.15
N GLY A 33 47.20 -27.09 14.74
CA GLY A 33 48.38 -26.37 15.22
C GLY A 33 48.35 -26.20 16.74
N ASN A 34 49.09 -27.04 17.43
CA ASN A 34 49.26 -27.06 18.88
C ASN A 34 50.47 -26.20 19.33
N GLY A 35 50.26 -25.34 20.33
CA GLY A 35 51.23 -25.08 21.40
C GLY A 35 52.00 -23.75 21.38
N GLY A 36 52.02 -23.07 22.55
CA GLY A 36 53.24 -22.44 23.05
C GLY A 36 53.17 -21.00 23.56
N ALA A 37 52.66 -20.83 24.79
CA ALA A 37 53.15 -20.01 25.92
C ALA A 37 53.73 -18.59 25.78
N ASP A 38 53.24 -17.72 26.69
CA ASP A 38 53.96 -16.70 27.50
C ASP A 38 54.61 -15.50 26.76
N THR A 39 54.51 -14.23 27.16
CA THR A 39 54.28 -13.54 28.45
C THR A 39 53.92 -12.08 28.13
N GLY A 40 53.18 -11.40 29.03
CA GLY A 40 53.52 -10.03 29.41
C GLY A 40 52.48 -8.95 29.12
N ASP A 41 51.90 -8.48 30.23
CA ASP A 41 51.13 -7.25 30.46
C ASP A 41 51.44 -6.05 29.54
N ASP A 42 50.38 -5.34 29.13
CA ASP A 42 50.13 -3.97 29.63
C ASP A 42 48.78 -3.42 29.12
N ASN A 43 47.84 -3.32 30.07
CA ASN A 43 47.09 -2.11 30.43
C ASN A 43 46.41 -1.27 29.31
N GLY A 44 45.08 -1.36 29.23
CA GLY A 44 44.26 -0.49 28.40
C GLY A 44 42.77 -0.79 28.51
N THR A 45 42.20 -0.61 29.69
CA THR A 45 40.76 -0.69 29.94
C THR A 45 40.03 0.44 29.22
N GLU A 46 39.48 0.19 28.04
CA GLU A 46 38.41 1.01 27.45
C GLU A 46 37.27 0.08 27.00
N ASN A 47 36.39 -0.13 27.97
CA ASN A 47 35.12 -0.83 27.85
C ASN A 47 34.15 0.06 27.05
N SER A 48 34.33 0.13 25.74
CA SER A 48 33.32 0.72 24.85
C SER A 48 32.24 -0.32 24.59
N ALA A 49 31.37 -0.48 25.60
CA ALA A 49 30.01 -0.89 25.34
C ALA A 49 29.46 0.11 24.31
N SER A 50 29.23 -0.35 23.08
CA SER A 50 28.31 0.31 22.18
C SER A 50 26.95 0.24 22.86
N ASP A 51 26.68 1.30 23.61
CA ASP A 51 25.37 1.66 24.11
C ASP A 51 24.54 2.00 22.88
N GLY A 52 24.00 0.95 22.24
CA GLY A 52 22.92 1.02 21.28
C GLY A 52 21.66 1.46 22.01
N SER A 53 21.69 2.69 22.49
CA SER A 53 20.56 3.40 23.03
C SER A 53 19.79 3.94 21.84
N SER A 54 18.99 3.06 21.22
CA SER A 54 17.73 3.50 20.60
C SER A 54 16.84 3.93 21.77
N GLY A 55 17.09 5.14 22.25
CA GLY A 55 16.24 5.82 23.20
C GLY A 55 14.94 6.18 22.49
N ASN A 56 14.02 5.22 22.41
CA ASN A 56 12.61 5.56 22.48
C ASN A 56 12.41 6.02 23.93
N ASP A 57 12.60 7.32 24.16
CA ASP A 57 12.15 7.97 25.38
C ASP A 57 10.63 7.69 25.49
N PRO A 58 10.15 6.94 26.50
CA PRO A 58 8.74 6.65 26.67
C PRO A 58 8.04 7.85 27.33
N GLY A 59 8.19 9.03 26.72
CA GLY A 59 7.52 10.27 27.06
C GLY A 59 6.31 10.45 26.16
N ASP A 60 5.14 10.09 26.69
CA ASP A 60 3.80 10.18 26.09
C ASP A 60 3.63 9.43 24.75
N SER A 61 2.92 8.31 24.81
CA SER A 61 2.42 7.63 23.62
C SER A 61 1.39 8.54 22.94
N ILE A 62 1.89 9.45 22.09
CA ILE A 62 1.12 10.29 21.16
C ILE A 62 0.17 9.43 20.33
N VAL A 63 0.56 8.20 20.03
CA VAL A 63 -0.25 7.25 19.26
C VAL A 63 -0.84 6.19 20.20
N THR A 64 -2.15 6.04 20.14
CA THR A 64 -2.87 4.87 20.66
C THR A 64 -3.41 4.06 19.49
N LEU A 65 -3.39 2.73 19.61
CA LEU A 65 -3.92 1.81 18.60
C LEU A 65 -4.80 0.78 19.32
N GLU A 66 -6.03 0.61 18.85
CA GLU A 66 -6.99 -0.36 19.37
C GLU A 66 -7.49 -1.26 18.24
N THR A 67 -7.61 -2.56 18.55
CA THR A 67 -8.32 -3.51 17.67
C THR A 67 -9.82 -3.35 17.90
N VAL A 68 -10.57 -3.05 16.85
CA VAL A 68 -12.01 -2.78 16.90
C VAL A 68 -12.80 -4.07 16.68
N ASP A 69 -12.44 -4.85 15.67
CA ASP A 69 -13.10 -6.11 15.32
C ASP A 69 -12.16 -7.08 14.60
N THR A 70 -12.46 -8.38 14.68
CA THR A 70 -11.73 -9.43 13.96
C THR A 70 -12.69 -10.45 13.36
N ASP A 71 -12.51 -10.80 12.08
CA ASP A 71 -13.37 -11.78 11.40
C ASP A 71 -12.63 -12.47 10.24
N CYS A 72 -13.26 -13.48 9.63
CA CYS A 72 -12.80 -14.02 8.37
C CYS A 72 -12.95 -12.98 7.24
N ALA A 73 -11.88 -12.83 6.46
CA ALA A 73 -11.86 -12.05 5.24
C ALA A 73 -12.90 -12.54 4.18
N GLN A 74 -13.64 -11.61 3.58
CA GLN A 74 -14.42 -11.75 2.34
C GLN A 74 -14.20 -10.57 1.34
N GLY A 75 -13.35 -10.72 0.33
CA GLY A 75 -13.02 -9.63 -0.62
C GLY A 75 -11.68 -8.97 -0.34
N ASP A 76 -11.60 -7.65 -0.53
CA ASP A 76 -10.44 -6.83 -0.19
C ASP A 76 -10.53 -6.37 1.28
N HIS A 77 -9.44 -6.53 2.03
CA HIS A 77 -9.39 -6.31 3.50
C HIS A 77 -8.20 -5.47 3.93
N ASP A 78 -7.73 -4.66 3.01
CA ASP A 78 -6.56 -3.85 3.15
C ASP A 78 -6.97 -2.41 2.84
N THR A 79 -7.31 -1.66 3.89
CA THR A 79 -7.89 -0.32 3.77
C THR A 79 -7.37 0.60 4.86
N ALA A 80 -7.30 1.89 4.56
CA ALA A 80 -7.03 2.93 5.55
C ALA A 80 -7.77 4.23 5.19
N SER A 81 -8.32 4.90 6.20
CA SER A 81 -8.85 6.26 6.11
C SER A 81 -8.29 7.11 7.24
N ILE A 82 -8.14 8.41 6.99
CA ILE A 82 -7.62 9.35 7.98
C ILE A 82 -8.63 10.48 8.13
N ASP A 83 -9.08 10.70 9.36
CA ASP A 83 -9.95 11.79 9.75
C ASP A 83 -9.20 12.74 10.69
N ARG A 84 -9.16 14.03 10.34
CA ARG A 84 -8.53 15.06 11.17
C ARG A 84 -9.58 15.77 12.01
N GLY A 85 -9.54 15.52 13.31
CA GLY A 85 -10.24 16.34 14.30
C GLY A 85 -9.47 17.61 14.66
N GLU A 86 -10.03 18.38 15.60
CA GLU A 86 -9.41 19.62 16.08
C GLU A 86 -8.12 19.39 16.88
N ASP A 87 -8.06 18.29 17.64
CA ASP A 87 -6.93 17.96 18.54
C ASP A 87 -6.31 16.58 18.26
N VAL A 88 -7.00 15.71 17.51
CA VAL A 88 -6.60 14.31 17.28
C VAL A 88 -6.75 13.95 15.81
N VAL A 89 -5.75 13.26 15.26
CA VAL A 89 -5.88 12.56 13.98
C VAL A 89 -6.31 11.12 14.25
N THR A 90 -7.44 10.71 13.68
CA THR A 90 -7.97 9.35 13.78
C THR A 90 -7.69 8.61 12.49
N VAL A 91 -7.07 7.43 12.59
CA VAL A 91 -6.82 6.52 11.47
C VAL A 91 -7.66 5.28 11.68
N LEU A 92 -8.60 5.05 10.76
CA LEU A 92 -9.38 3.80 10.70
C LEU A 92 -8.82 2.93 9.60
N GLY A 93 -8.84 1.62 9.77
CA GLY A 93 -8.43 0.74 8.69
C GLY A 93 -8.69 -0.72 8.96
N THR A 94 -8.44 -1.53 7.94
CA THR A 94 -8.47 -2.99 8.01
C THR A 94 -7.14 -3.51 7.50
N THR A 95 -6.54 -4.45 8.23
CA THR A 95 -5.33 -5.17 7.79
C THR A 95 -5.63 -6.66 7.59
N PRO A 96 -5.08 -7.30 6.55
CA PRO A 96 -5.09 -8.75 6.43
C PRO A 96 -4.37 -9.40 7.61
N ALA A 97 -4.82 -10.60 8.00
CA ALA A 97 -4.18 -11.41 9.03
C ALA A 97 -4.19 -12.90 8.65
N PRO A 98 -3.22 -13.69 9.14
CA PRO A 98 -3.21 -15.14 8.91
C PRO A 98 -4.48 -15.87 9.39
N ASN A 99 -5.14 -15.34 10.42
CA ASN A 99 -6.40 -15.85 10.99
C ASN A 99 -7.09 -14.74 11.83
N PRO A 100 -8.37 -14.89 12.19
CA PRO A 100 -9.11 -13.87 12.95
C PRO A 100 -8.76 -13.77 14.45
N CYS A 101 -7.77 -14.53 14.93
CA CYS A 101 -7.30 -14.41 16.32
C CYS A 101 -6.11 -13.45 16.49
N GLN A 102 -5.74 -12.73 15.44
CA GLN A 102 -4.70 -11.71 15.54
C GLN A 102 -5.29 -10.38 15.99
N GLU A 103 -4.48 -9.56 16.64
CA GLU A 103 -4.79 -8.17 17.02
C GLU A 103 -3.86 -7.21 16.28
N ALA A 104 -4.34 -6.01 16.00
CA ALA A 104 -3.55 -4.96 15.37
C ALA A 104 -2.53 -4.42 16.38
N VAL A 105 -1.27 -4.34 15.95
CA VAL A 105 -0.17 -3.80 16.74
C VAL A 105 0.57 -2.71 15.96
N LEU A 106 1.05 -1.70 16.68
CA LEU A 106 1.81 -0.62 16.08
C LEU A 106 3.26 -1.07 15.92
N ALA A 107 3.69 -1.33 14.67
CA ALA A 107 5.06 -1.74 14.39
C ALA A 107 6.01 -0.54 14.37
N GLU A 108 5.60 0.55 13.72
CA GLU A 108 6.40 1.77 13.59
C GLU A 108 5.48 2.98 13.44
N TRP A 109 5.92 4.12 13.97
CA TRP A 109 5.27 5.40 13.68
C TRP A 109 6.33 6.49 13.56
N THR A 110 6.09 7.46 12.69
CA THR A 110 6.97 8.62 12.50
C THR A 110 6.14 9.84 12.14
N ILE A 111 6.52 11.00 12.66
CA ILE A 111 5.90 12.28 12.35
C ILE A 111 6.95 13.23 11.77
N GLY A 112 6.61 13.84 10.64
CA GLY A 112 7.32 14.94 10.01
C GLY A 112 6.65 16.29 10.35
N GLU A 113 7.11 17.36 9.71
CA GLU A 113 6.57 18.71 9.94
C GLU A 113 5.12 18.86 9.44
N GLU A 114 4.79 18.22 8.32
CA GLU A 114 3.48 18.34 7.65
C GLU A 114 2.88 16.97 7.27
N SER A 115 3.48 15.87 7.74
CA SER A 115 3.04 14.52 7.41
C SER A 115 3.34 13.50 8.50
N PHE A 116 2.71 12.33 8.43
CA PHE A 116 3.07 11.18 9.28
C PHE A 116 3.08 9.86 8.52
N THR A 117 3.79 8.89 9.07
CA THR A 117 3.77 7.49 8.63
C THR A 117 3.40 6.60 9.80
N LEU A 118 2.41 5.74 9.58
CA LEU A 118 1.93 4.74 10.53
C LEU A 118 2.11 3.35 9.92
N VAL A 119 2.79 2.44 10.61
CA VAL A 119 2.99 1.05 10.17
C VAL A 119 2.27 0.13 11.13
N ILE A 120 1.25 -0.55 10.61
CA ILE A 120 0.40 -1.48 11.34
C ILE A 120 0.81 -2.91 10.98
N ASP A 121 0.95 -3.73 12.01
CA ASP A 121 1.22 -5.16 11.90
C ASP A 121 0.15 -5.93 12.69
N VAL A 122 0.17 -7.25 12.61
CA VAL A 122 -0.73 -8.14 13.36
C VAL A 122 0.07 -9.08 14.24
N ALA A 123 -0.41 -9.31 15.46
CA ALA A 123 0.22 -10.23 16.40
C ALA A 123 -0.83 -11.11 17.09
N ASP A 124 -0.38 -12.27 17.60
CA ASP A 124 -1.28 -13.21 18.28
C ASP A 124 -1.95 -12.53 19.49
N ALA A 125 -3.28 -12.60 19.55
CA ALA A 125 -4.03 -12.13 20.71
C ALA A 125 -3.58 -12.89 21.96
N THR A 126 -3.35 -12.15 23.05
CA THR A 126 -2.83 -12.73 24.31
C THR A 126 -3.78 -13.73 24.97
N GLU A 127 -5.07 -13.71 24.60
CA GLU A 127 -6.12 -14.58 25.14
C GLU A 127 -7.01 -15.10 23.99
N SER A 128 -6.53 -16.06 23.20
CA SER A 128 -7.33 -16.67 22.13
C SER A 128 -7.76 -18.12 22.42
N ASP A 129 -9.05 -18.38 22.20
CA ASP A 129 -9.59 -19.72 22.02
C ASP A 129 -9.13 -20.31 20.66
N ALA A 130 -9.53 -21.56 20.36
CA ALA A 130 -9.19 -22.18 19.08
C ALA A 130 -9.65 -21.33 17.88
N CYS A 131 -8.70 -20.93 17.04
CA CYS A 131 -8.92 -20.04 15.91
C CYS A 131 -9.67 -20.70 14.76
N GLN A 132 -10.45 -19.88 14.04
CA GLN A 132 -11.05 -20.31 12.78
C GLN A 132 -9.93 -20.48 11.72
N ASP A 133 -10.06 -21.53 10.89
CA ASP A 133 -9.14 -21.83 9.80
C ASP A 133 -9.59 -21.08 8.53
N CYS A 134 -9.43 -19.76 8.55
CA CYS A 134 -9.71 -18.85 7.46
C CYS A 134 -8.69 -17.71 7.48
N VAL A 135 -8.48 -17.04 6.34
CA VAL A 135 -7.74 -15.78 6.30
C VAL A 135 -8.52 -14.76 7.13
N GLY A 136 -7.85 -14.11 8.07
CA GLY A 136 -8.44 -13.11 8.94
C GLY A 136 -8.39 -11.71 8.33
N LYS A 137 -9.26 -10.85 8.84
CA LYS A 137 -9.15 -9.40 8.76
C LYS A 137 -9.18 -8.84 10.19
N VAL A 138 -8.43 -7.77 10.41
CA VAL A 138 -8.38 -7.06 11.69
C VAL A 138 -8.71 -5.59 11.43
N GLU A 139 -9.83 -5.14 11.98
CA GLU A 139 -10.26 -3.74 11.94
C GLU A 139 -9.62 -3.01 13.13
N TYR A 140 -9.07 -1.82 12.89
CA TYR A 140 -8.38 -1.06 13.91
C TYR A 140 -8.73 0.43 13.87
N GLU A 141 -8.51 1.07 15.01
CA GLU A 141 -8.56 2.52 15.18
C GLU A 141 -7.28 2.98 15.84
N ALA A 142 -6.54 3.88 15.19
CA ALA A 142 -5.42 4.59 15.78
C ALA A 142 -5.81 6.03 16.06
N ARG A 143 -5.43 6.57 17.22
CA ARG A 143 -5.58 7.99 17.55
C ARG A 143 -4.21 8.59 17.82
N ILE A 144 -3.92 9.68 17.14
CA ILE A 144 -2.65 10.40 17.19
C ILE A 144 -2.92 11.79 17.79
N ASP A 145 -2.41 12.02 18.99
CA ASP A 145 -2.49 13.28 19.74
C ASP A 145 -1.32 14.19 19.35
N VAL A 146 -1.59 15.20 18.51
CA VAL A 146 -0.57 16.14 18.00
C VAL A 146 -0.92 17.56 18.43
N ASP A 147 0.10 18.35 18.76
CA ASP A 147 -0.09 19.73 19.25
C ASP A 147 -0.87 20.62 18.27
N ASP A 148 -0.74 20.36 16.96
CA ASP A 148 -1.44 21.09 15.91
C ASP A 148 -1.75 20.17 14.71
N PRO A 149 -2.89 19.45 14.71
CA PRO A 149 -3.23 18.54 13.62
C PRO A 149 -3.46 19.27 12.29
N SER A 150 -3.72 20.58 12.32
CA SER A 150 -3.91 21.38 11.10
C SER A 150 -2.65 21.51 10.24
N MET A 151 -1.48 21.28 10.83
CA MET A 151 -0.19 21.26 10.13
C MET A 151 0.01 19.98 9.30
N ILE A 152 -0.64 18.88 9.68
CA ILE A 152 -0.50 17.59 9.02
C ILE A 152 -1.36 17.57 7.77
N SER A 153 -0.77 17.68 6.59
CA SER A 153 -1.47 17.66 5.30
C SER A 153 -1.59 16.26 4.69
N GLU A 154 -0.69 15.35 5.05
CA GLU A 154 -0.57 14.02 4.43
C GLU A 154 -0.33 12.94 5.49
N GLY A 155 -0.95 11.77 5.31
CA GLY A 155 -0.73 10.62 6.18
C GLY A 155 -0.52 9.35 5.34
N THR A 156 0.53 8.61 5.66
CA THR A 156 0.82 7.30 5.07
C THR A 156 0.52 6.21 6.08
N VAL A 157 -0.24 5.20 5.68
CA VAL A 157 -0.57 4.02 6.48
C VAL A 157 -0.09 2.78 5.73
N ARG A 158 0.79 2.00 6.33
CA ARG A 158 1.31 0.75 5.74
C ARG A 158 0.93 -0.43 6.60
N HIS A 159 0.38 -1.47 5.99
CA HIS A 159 0.15 -2.77 6.64
C HIS A 159 1.28 -3.73 6.29
N VAL A 160 1.88 -4.39 7.29
CA VAL A 160 3.01 -5.31 7.05
C VAL A 160 2.59 -6.53 6.23
N GLU A 161 1.43 -7.10 6.57
CA GLU A 161 0.82 -8.23 5.85
C GLU A 161 0.00 -7.77 4.63
N GLY A 162 -0.06 -6.46 4.38
CA GLY A 162 -0.85 -5.83 3.32
C GLY A 162 -0.03 -4.88 2.45
N GLY A 163 -0.71 -3.90 1.87
CA GLY A 163 -0.16 -2.85 1.02
C GLY A 163 0.16 -1.56 1.78
N SER A 164 0.53 -0.54 1.00
CA SER A 164 0.71 0.82 1.52
C SER A 164 -0.39 1.72 0.97
N HIS A 165 -1.02 2.46 1.86
CA HIS A 165 -2.02 3.47 1.54
C HIS A 165 -1.41 4.83 1.89
N SER A 166 -1.47 5.79 0.98
CA SER A 166 -1.32 7.20 1.39
C SER A 166 -2.64 7.90 1.16
N VAL A 167 -3.06 8.63 2.18
CA VAL A 167 -4.38 9.24 2.26
C VAL A 167 -4.13 10.70 2.57
N ALA A 168 -4.66 11.58 1.73
CA ALA A 168 -4.66 12.99 2.07
C ALA A 168 -5.51 13.19 3.32
N VAL A 169 -4.98 13.92 4.28
CA VAL A 169 -5.68 14.14 5.53
C VAL A 169 -6.78 15.16 5.28
N GLY A 170 -8.00 14.67 5.05
CA GLY A 170 -9.18 15.51 4.92
C GLY A 170 -9.46 16.21 6.25
N SER A 171 -9.76 17.51 6.20
CA SER A 171 -10.34 18.18 7.37
C SER A 171 -11.67 17.51 7.65
N GLY A 172 -11.84 17.01 8.89
CA GLY A 172 -12.96 16.17 9.29
C GLY A 172 -14.29 16.70 8.77
N SER A 173 -15.11 15.75 8.31
CA SER A 173 -16.45 16.02 7.83
C SER A 173 -17.21 16.77 8.92
N ASP A 174 -17.56 18.03 8.67
CA ASP A 174 -18.45 18.79 9.53
C ASP A 174 -19.77 18.01 9.64
N GLU A 175 -19.92 17.22 10.70
CA GLU A 175 -21.17 16.68 11.21
C GLU A 175 -22.04 17.83 11.76
N ALA A 176 -22.33 18.81 10.90
CA ALA A 176 -23.27 19.88 11.16
C ALA A 176 -24.48 19.62 10.27
N GLY A 177 -25.58 19.15 10.88
CA GLY A 177 -26.87 18.87 10.25
C GLY A 177 -27.58 20.08 9.62
N GLY A 178 -26.92 20.74 8.68
CA GLY A 178 -27.47 21.71 7.76
C GLY A 178 -27.95 21.02 6.51
N ARG A 179 -29.21 21.24 6.15
CA ARG A 179 -29.73 20.92 4.81
C ARG A 179 -29.07 21.89 3.82
N ASP A 180 -27.83 21.63 3.43
CA ASP A 180 -27.20 22.26 2.28
C ASP A 180 -27.32 21.31 1.09
N GLU A 181 -28.19 21.65 0.15
CA GLU A 181 -28.43 20.89 -1.08
C GLU A 181 -27.29 21.09 -2.11
N GLY A 182 -26.04 21.13 -1.66
CA GLY A 182 -24.86 21.38 -2.49
C GLY A 182 -23.54 21.20 -1.74
N GLY A 183 -23.40 20.09 -1.02
CA GLY A 183 -22.16 19.75 -0.31
C GLY A 183 -20.95 19.62 -1.24
N ALA A 184 -19.76 19.88 -0.71
CA ALA A 184 -18.51 19.63 -1.43
C ALA A 184 -18.39 18.14 -1.80
N ALA A 185 -17.65 17.85 -2.87
CA ALA A 185 -17.31 16.48 -3.21
C ALA A 185 -16.36 15.91 -2.16
N SER A 186 -16.59 14.68 -1.72
CA SER A 186 -15.72 13.96 -0.78
C SER A 186 -15.60 12.49 -1.16
N VAL A 187 -14.42 11.91 -0.97
CA VAL A 187 -14.13 10.50 -1.26
C VAL A 187 -14.79 9.65 -0.19
N SER A 188 -15.61 8.69 -0.60
CA SER A 188 -16.26 7.72 0.28
C SER A 188 -15.52 6.38 0.26
N ASP A 189 -15.01 5.97 -0.90
CA ASP A 189 -14.21 4.77 -1.09
C ASP A 189 -13.31 4.93 -2.33
N ALA A 190 -12.24 4.14 -2.42
CA ALA A 190 -11.39 4.09 -3.59
C ALA A 190 -10.72 2.72 -3.71
N SER A 191 -10.73 2.17 -4.92
CA SER A 191 -10.13 0.87 -5.22
C SER A 191 -9.36 0.92 -6.55
N ILE A 192 -8.42 0.00 -6.71
CA ILE A 192 -7.64 -0.16 -7.94
C ILE A 192 -7.49 -1.63 -8.31
N GLU A 193 -7.70 -1.92 -9.58
CA GLU A 193 -7.46 -3.22 -10.17
C GLU A 193 -6.36 -3.13 -11.23
N THR A 194 -5.42 -4.08 -11.21
CA THR A 194 -4.51 -4.31 -12.34
C THR A 194 -5.19 -5.20 -13.37
N VAL A 195 -5.54 -4.63 -14.52
CA VAL A 195 -6.26 -5.31 -15.60
C VAL A 195 -5.34 -6.23 -16.40
N ASP A 196 -4.14 -5.74 -16.74
CA ASP A 196 -3.15 -6.48 -17.52
C ASP A 196 -1.74 -5.96 -17.25
N ALA A 197 -0.75 -6.84 -17.27
CA ALA A 197 0.65 -6.46 -17.19
C ALA A 197 1.46 -7.23 -18.24
N SER A 198 2.00 -6.53 -19.22
CA SER A 198 2.60 -7.16 -20.39
C SER A 198 3.82 -6.41 -20.94
N CYS A 199 4.67 -7.14 -21.68
CA CYS A 199 5.76 -6.52 -22.42
C CYS A 199 5.19 -5.75 -23.62
N GLY A 200 5.58 -4.49 -23.78
CA GLY A 200 5.28 -3.74 -25.01
C GLY A 200 4.10 -2.79 -24.91
N GLY A 201 4.10 -1.95 -23.88
CA GLY A 201 3.22 -0.80 -23.73
C GLY A 201 3.47 0.32 -24.72
N GLY A 202 2.98 0.15 -25.94
CA GLY A 202 2.69 1.25 -26.88
C GLY A 202 3.91 1.94 -27.50
N THR A 203 3.87 2.12 -28.81
CA THR A 203 4.78 3.00 -29.54
C THR A 203 4.60 4.45 -29.10
N GLU A 204 5.40 4.96 -28.15
CA GLU A 204 5.66 6.38 -27.83
C GLU A 204 4.47 7.37 -27.66
N HIS A 205 3.21 7.01 -27.87
CA HIS A 205 2.16 8.00 -28.15
C HIS A 205 0.79 7.75 -27.53
N GLU A 206 0.57 6.69 -26.78
CA GLU A 206 -0.74 6.48 -26.14
C GLU A 206 -0.54 5.96 -24.71
N ARG A 207 0.21 6.74 -23.91
CA ARG A 207 0.03 6.74 -22.45
C ARG A 207 -1.36 7.32 -22.20
N LEU A 208 -2.34 6.43 -22.20
CA LEU A 208 -3.75 6.78 -22.11
C LEU A 208 -4.09 6.78 -20.64
N VAL A 209 -4.50 7.93 -20.13
CA VAL A 209 -5.39 8.01 -18.98
C VAL A 209 -6.72 8.48 -19.52
N ALA A 210 -7.76 7.70 -19.28
CA ALA A 210 -9.13 8.04 -19.59
C ALA A 210 -9.90 8.14 -18.27
N VAL A 211 -10.68 9.20 -18.13
CA VAL A 211 -11.49 9.43 -16.94
C VAL A 211 -12.93 9.52 -17.37
N SER A 212 -13.79 8.78 -16.69
CA SER A 212 -15.23 8.78 -16.94
C SER A 212 -15.98 8.99 -15.63
N ARG A 213 -17.03 9.81 -15.66
CA ARG A 213 -17.91 10.00 -14.52
C ARG A 213 -18.92 8.85 -14.44
N THR A 214 -19.16 8.35 -13.25
CA THR A 214 -20.20 7.35 -12.97
C THR A 214 -21.30 7.94 -12.11
N ALA A 215 -22.37 7.18 -11.86
CA ALA A 215 -23.49 7.66 -11.04
C ALA A 215 -23.11 7.92 -9.57
N GLY A 216 -22.03 7.32 -9.08
CA GLY A 216 -21.58 7.41 -7.69
C GLY A 216 -20.15 7.89 -7.53
N GLY A 217 -19.49 8.35 -8.60
CA GLY A 217 -18.06 8.63 -8.53
C GLY A 217 -17.38 8.85 -9.88
N VAL A 218 -16.11 8.43 -9.95
CA VAL A 218 -15.24 8.52 -11.13
C VAL A 218 -14.54 7.19 -11.34
N THR A 219 -14.49 6.72 -12.58
CA THR A 219 -13.67 5.58 -13.02
C THR A 219 -12.52 6.11 -13.89
N ILE A 220 -11.31 5.67 -13.59
CA ILE A 220 -10.06 6.08 -14.26
C ILE A 220 -9.40 4.83 -14.83
N ASP A 221 -9.34 4.74 -16.16
CA ASP A 221 -8.54 3.72 -16.84
C ASP A 221 -7.19 4.31 -17.23
N GLY A 222 -6.11 3.58 -16.97
CA GLY A 222 -4.78 4.07 -17.31
C GLY A 222 -3.73 3.00 -17.55
N VAL A 223 -2.54 3.45 -17.95
CA VAL A 223 -1.38 2.57 -18.16
C VAL A 223 -0.14 3.16 -17.48
N LEU A 224 0.46 2.40 -16.56
CA LEU A 224 1.77 2.69 -15.97
C LEU A 224 2.88 2.08 -16.82
N GLN A 225 3.95 2.84 -17.05
CA GLN A 225 5.19 2.30 -17.60
C GLN A 225 6.11 1.82 -16.48
N THR A 226 6.60 0.60 -16.62
CA THR A 226 7.47 -0.04 -15.62
C THR A 226 8.73 -0.60 -16.28
N SER A 227 9.73 -0.89 -15.45
CA SER A 227 11.00 -1.46 -15.96
C SER A 227 10.84 -2.89 -16.49
N ASN A 228 9.74 -3.56 -16.15
CA ASN A 228 9.35 -4.91 -16.56
C ASN A 228 7.86 -5.16 -16.24
N PRO A 229 7.20 -6.16 -16.83
CA PRO A 229 5.77 -6.40 -16.61
C PRO A 229 5.46 -7.10 -15.28
N CYS A 230 6.45 -7.44 -14.44
CA CYS A 230 6.21 -8.09 -13.15
C CYS A 230 5.92 -7.05 -12.07
N HIS A 231 5.00 -6.13 -12.37
CA HIS A 231 4.50 -5.14 -11.46
C HIS A 231 2.97 -5.13 -11.49
N ARG A 232 2.35 -4.71 -10.39
CA ARG A 232 0.92 -4.38 -10.30
C ARG A 232 0.74 -2.90 -9.99
N ALA A 233 -0.36 -2.32 -10.42
CA ALA A 233 -0.74 -0.97 -10.07
C ALA A 233 -1.28 -0.94 -8.64
N VAL A 234 -0.90 0.08 -7.88
CA VAL A 234 -1.37 0.33 -6.51
C VAL A 234 -1.74 1.80 -6.37
N LEU A 235 -2.74 2.10 -5.54
CA LEU A 235 -3.10 3.46 -5.17
C LEU A 235 -2.19 3.91 -4.04
N THR A 236 -1.53 5.04 -4.26
CA THR A 236 -0.71 5.68 -3.24
C THR A 236 -1.31 6.99 -2.76
N GLY A 237 -2.42 7.46 -3.32
CA GLY A 237 -3.02 8.74 -2.95
C GLY A 237 -4.39 8.92 -3.58
N VAL A 238 -5.40 9.28 -2.78
CA VAL A 238 -6.70 9.74 -3.29
C VAL A 238 -7.18 10.90 -2.41
N ALA A 239 -7.50 12.03 -3.02
CA ALA A 239 -7.85 13.24 -2.31
C ALA A 239 -8.81 14.13 -3.11
N VAL A 240 -9.71 14.85 -2.45
CA VAL A 240 -10.46 15.95 -3.08
C VAL A 240 -10.09 17.26 -2.41
N THR A 241 -9.50 18.19 -3.17
CA THR A 241 -9.09 19.52 -2.69
C THR A 241 -9.64 20.57 -3.63
N ASP A 242 -10.37 21.57 -3.09
CA ASP A 242 -10.98 22.65 -3.86
C ASP A 242 -11.81 22.15 -5.06
N GLY A 243 -12.53 21.04 -4.86
CA GLY A 243 -13.35 20.40 -5.88
C GLY A 243 -12.55 19.70 -6.98
N ARG A 244 -11.25 19.40 -6.79
CA ARG A 244 -10.46 18.60 -7.72
C ARG A 244 -10.06 17.29 -7.06
N LEU A 245 -10.36 16.18 -7.72
CA LEU A 245 -9.93 14.85 -7.32
C LEU A 245 -8.49 14.62 -7.78
N THR A 246 -7.58 14.34 -6.87
CA THR A 246 -6.20 13.91 -7.15
C THR A 246 -6.08 12.42 -6.87
N VAL A 247 -5.53 11.66 -7.80
CA VAL A 247 -5.28 10.22 -7.70
C VAL A 247 -3.83 9.93 -8.05
N ASP A 248 -3.08 9.38 -7.10
CA ASP A 248 -1.70 8.97 -7.28
C ASP A 248 -1.63 7.46 -7.43
N VAL A 249 -1.08 7.02 -8.56
CA VAL A 249 -0.98 5.60 -8.92
C VAL A 249 0.49 5.22 -9.04
N ALA A 250 0.92 4.17 -8.35
CA ALA A 250 2.29 3.65 -8.41
C ALA A 250 2.34 2.20 -8.90
N ALA A 251 3.55 1.70 -9.13
CA ALA A 251 3.80 0.32 -9.52
C ALA A 251 4.55 -0.44 -8.42
N GLU A 252 3.97 -1.53 -7.94
CA GLU A 252 4.58 -2.41 -6.95
C GLU A 252 5.12 -3.68 -7.63
N SER A 253 6.31 -4.15 -7.24
CA SER A 253 6.87 -5.40 -7.77
C SER A 253 6.06 -6.60 -7.30
N THR A 254 5.75 -7.51 -8.23
CA THR A 254 5.09 -8.79 -7.93
C THR A 254 6.07 -9.95 -7.76
N LEU A 255 7.36 -9.70 -8.00
CA LEU A 255 8.41 -10.70 -7.83
C LEU A 255 8.70 -10.94 -6.34
N GLY A 256 8.74 -12.20 -5.95
CA GLY A 256 9.31 -12.64 -4.68
C GLY A 256 10.84 -12.67 -4.69
N GLU A 257 11.42 -13.02 -3.54
CA GLU A 257 12.87 -13.11 -3.38
C GLU A 257 13.48 -14.13 -4.36
N GLY A 258 14.44 -13.67 -5.17
CA GLY A 258 15.16 -14.51 -6.13
C GLY A 258 14.40 -14.81 -7.43
N GLU A 259 13.18 -14.31 -7.58
CA GLU A 259 12.46 -14.36 -8.85
C GLU A 259 13.02 -13.34 -9.84
N VAL A 260 12.96 -13.66 -11.12
CA VAL A 260 13.44 -12.80 -12.21
C VAL A 260 12.31 -12.56 -13.20
N CYS A 261 12.08 -11.31 -13.55
CA CYS A 261 11.15 -10.96 -14.61
C CYS A 261 11.81 -11.03 -15.99
N VAL A 262 10.96 -11.02 -17.02
CA VAL A 262 11.39 -10.72 -18.39
C VAL A 262 11.96 -9.30 -18.48
N GLN A 263 13.08 -9.14 -19.19
CA GLN A 263 13.74 -7.85 -19.38
C GLN A 263 13.17 -7.13 -20.61
N CYS A 264 12.06 -6.42 -20.41
CA CYS A 264 11.39 -5.61 -21.42
C CYS A 264 10.76 -4.41 -20.71
N VAL A 265 10.45 -3.32 -21.41
CA VAL A 265 9.63 -2.26 -20.82
C VAL A 265 8.21 -2.81 -20.62
N GLY A 266 7.75 -2.77 -19.37
CA GLY A 266 6.42 -3.22 -18.98
C GLY A 266 5.39 -2.11 -19.18
N ALA A 267 4.17 -2.51 -19.53
CA ALA A 267 2.98 -1.70 -19.34
C ALA A 267 2.04 -2.43 -18.38
N VAL A 268 1.60 -1.70 -17.36
CA VAL A 268 0.62 -2.16 -16.39
C VAL A 268 -0.65 -1.36 -16.59
N GLN A 269 -1.65 -1.99 -17.19
CA GLN A 269 -2.98 -1.42 -17.38
C GLN A 269 -3.75 -1.54 -16.07
N TYR A 270 -4.43 -0.47 -15.67
CA TYR A 270 -5.17 -0.40 -14.43
C TYR A 270 -6.51 0.30 -14.61
N THR A 271 -7.44 -0.01 -13.71
CA THR A 271 -8.70 0.70 -13.53
C THR A 271 -8.78 1.12 -12.07
N VAL A 272 -9.04 2.39 -11.81
CA VAL A 272 -9.34 2.94 -10.48
C VAL A 272 -10.80 3.34 -10.44
N ASP A 273 -11.50 2.90 -9.40
CA ASP A 273 -12.85 3.35 -9.10
C ASP A 273 -12.82 4.17 -7.80
N VAL A 274 -13.27 5.42 -7.88
CA VAL A 274 -13.38 6.33 -6.73
C VAL A 274 -14.84 6.65 -6.48
N GLU A 275 -15.38 6.18 -5.36
CA GLU A 275 -16.73 6.54 -4.92
C GLU A 275 -16.71 7.91 -4.25
N LEU A 276 -17.59 8.80 -4.69
CA LEU A 276 -17.64 10.18 -4.25
C LEU A 276 -19.06 10.55 -3.81
N SER A 277 -19.15 11.18 -2.66
CA SER A 277 -20.33 11.97 -2.31
C SER A 277 -20.33 13.23 -3.16
N ASN A 278 -21.47 13.59 -3.74
CA ASN A 278 -21.64 14.79 -4.57
C ASN A 278 -20.62 14.92 -5.72
N ALA A 279 -20.39 13.84 -6.48
CA ALA A 279 -19.46 13.84 -7.63
C ALA A 279 -19.70 15.00 -8.62
N ASP A 280 -20.94 15.50 -8.71
CA ASP A 280 -21.32 16.67 -9.51
C ASP A 280 -20.61 17.97 -9.13
N ALA A 281 -20.11 18.07 -7.90
CA ALA A 281 -19.34 19.22 -7.41
C ALA A 281 -17.87 19.20 -7.84
N LEU A 282 -17.38 18.13 -8.47
CA LEU A 282 -16.02 18.09 -9.00
C LEU A 282 -15.84 19.03 -10.19
N THR A 283 -14.80 19.84 -10.08
CA THR A 283 -14.28 20.76 -11.10
C THR A 283 -13.22 20.14 -12.00
N GLY A 284 -12.64 19.00 -11.60
CA GLY A 284 -11.67 18.26 -12.41
C GLY A 284 -11.06 17.06 -11.69
N VAL A 285 -10.24 16.31 -12.43
CA VAL A 285 -9.49 15.14 -11.95
C VAL A 285 -8.03 15.27 -12.38
N THR A 286 -7.10 14.99 -11.48
CA THR A 286 -5.67 14.92 -11.74
C THR A 286 -5.18 13.52 -11.37
N VAL A 287 -4.46 12.88 -12.29
CA VAL A 287 -3.87 11.54 -12.09
C VAL A 287 -2.36 11.66 -12.20
N SER A 288 -1.62 11.23 -11.18
CA SER A 288 -0.15 11.27 -11.15
C SER A 288 0.46 9.87 -11.22
N HIS A 289 1.54 9.75 -12.00
CA HIS A 289 2.36 8.54 -12.14
C HIS A 289 3.76 8.75 -11.55
N PRO A 290 4.48 7.67 -11.17
CA PRO A 290 5.74 7.77 -10.43
C PRO A 290 6.91 8.33 -11.24
N ASP A 291 6.81 8.38 -12.57
CA ASP A 291 7.80 9.02 -13.44
C ASP A 291 7.67 10.55 -13.48
N GLY A 292 6.75 11.11 -12.69
CA GLY A 292 6.43 12.54 -12.62
C GLY A 292 5.44 12.99 -13.69
N GLU A 293 4.89 12.05 -14.47
CA GLU A 293 3.83 12.34 -15.42
C GLU A 293 2.51 12.63 -14.69
N GLN A 294 1.79 13.65 -15.17
CA GLN A 294 0.50 14.06 -14.63
C GLN A 294 -0.48 14.29 -15.77
N PHE A 295 -1.69 13.77 -15.58
CA PHE A 295 -2.82 13.94 -16.48
C PHE A 295 -3.89 14.75 -15.76
N SER A 296 -4.39 15.81 -16.39
CA SER A 296 -5.44 16.65 -15.80
C SER A 296 -6.60 16.77 -16.76
N PHE A 297 -7.80 16.60 -16.20
CA PHE A 297 -9.08 16.62 -16.89
C PHE A 297 -9.96 17.64 -16.19
N ASP A 298 -10.50 18.59 -16.94
CA ASP A 298 -11.48 19.52 -16.39
C ASP A 298 -12.86 18.87 -16.36
N ALA A 299 -13.82 19.42 -15.61
CA ALA A 299 -15.15 18.85 -15.47
C ALA A 299 -15.82 18.53 -16.83
N ASP A 300 -15.65 19.40 -17.83
CA ASP A 300 -16.21 19.22 -19.17
C ASP A 300 -15.64 17.99 -19.92
N ASP A 301 -14.41 17.57 -19.58
CA ASP A 301 -13.77 16.39 -20.17
C ASP A 301 -14.34 15.08 -19.60
N LEU A 302 -14.88 15.11 -18.38
CA LEU A 302 -15.39 13.92 -17.67
C LEU A 302 -16.72 13.42 -18.23
N ASP A 303 -17.51 14.30 -18.86
CA ASP A 303 -18.82 13.99 -19.45
C ASP A 303 -18.72 13.53 -20.91
N SER A 304 -17.50 13.50 -21.47
CA SER A 304 -17.24 13.22 -22.89
C SER A 304 -16.84 11.76 -23.17
N GLY A 305 -16.69 10.94 -22.13
CA GLY A 305 -16.25 9.54 -22.17
C GLY A 305 -17.33 8.51 -22.48
#